data_AF-A0AAQ4QC64-F1
#
_entry.id   AF-A0AAQ4QC64-F1
#
_cell.length_a   1.000
_cell.length_b   1.000
_cell.length_c   1.000
_cell.angle_alpha   90.00
_cell.angle_beta   90.00
_cell.angle_gamma   90.00
#
_symmetry.space_group_name_H-M   'P 1'
#
loop_
_entity.id
_entity.type
_entity.pdbx_description
1 polymer ?
#
loop_
_entity_poly.entity_id
_entity_poly.type
_entity_poly.pdbx_seq_one_letter_code
_entity_poly.pdbx_strand_id
1 'polypeptide(L)'
;MRGVANLTLILDNWRFDILGQMRGLLQNDHQALLPDYARIQPLSEALDDLYKEFNALKAHLGDLTEKFSAIETFIDEVKADRANAAQAPPPVPPVPRQTGRRLIKKKPTS
;
A
#
# COMPACT_ATOMS: atom_id res chain seq x y z
N MET A 1 49.08 40.26 55.61
CA MET A 1 49.56 38.90 55.27
C MET A 1 48.56 38.27 54.32
N ARG A 2 48.92 38.02 53.05
CA ARG A 2 48.02 37.34 52.10
C ARG A 2 47.97 35.86 52.50
N GLY A 3 46.80 35.38 52.93
CA GLY A 3 46.62 34.02 53.42
C GLY A 3 46.86 33.00 52.32
N VAL A 4 47.76 32.06 52.56
CA VAL A 4 47.93 30.88 51.71
C VAL A 4 46.82 29.91 52.10
N ALA A 5 45.76 29.82 51.30
CA ALA A 5 44.73 28.81 51.54
C ALA A 5 45.34 27.43 51.29
N ASN A 6 45.03 26.46 52.16
CA ASN A 6 45.48 25.09 51.94
C ASN A 6 44.82 24.55 50.65
N LEU A 7 45.54 23.69 49.93
CA LEU A 7 45.05 23.14 48.65
C LEU A 7 43.71 22.41 48.82
N THR A 8 43.51 21.71 49.95
CA THR A 8 42.27 21.00 50.25
C THR A 8 41.05 21.92 50.30
N LEU A 9 41.15 23.10 50.91
CA LEU A 9 40.06 24.07 51.02
C LEU A 9 39.76 24.71 49.66
N ILE A 10 40.79 24.99 48.86
CA ILE A 10 40.60 25.48 47.49
C ILE A 10 39.84 24.43 46.67
N LEU A 11 40.24 23.17 46.74
CA LEU A 11 39.58 22.07 46.04
C LEU A 11 38.15 21.82 46.54
N ASP A 12 37.91 21.93 47.84
CA ASP A 12 36.58 21.74 48.42
C ASP A 12 35.63 22.87 48.01
N ASN A 13 36.08 24.13 48.05
CA ASN A 13 35.32 25.27 47.55
C ASN A 13 34.98 25.10 46.06
N TRP A 14 35.96 24.69 45.24
CA TRP A 14 35.74 24.48 43.81
C TRP A 14 34.73 23.36 43.55
N ARG A 15 34.81 22.27 44.32
CA ARG A 15 33.81 21.19 44.27
C ARG A 15 32.40 21.72 44.58
N PHE A 16 32.25 22.50 45.65
CA PHE A 16 30.94 23.07 46.01
C PHE A 16 30.40 24.00 44.93
N ASP A 17 31.25 24.87 44.38
CA ASP A 17 30.86 25.78 43.31
C ASP A 17 30.41 25.02 42.05
N ILE A 18 31.16 23.99 41.62
CA ILE A 18 30.79 23.18 40.45
C ILE A 18 29.47 22.45 40.70
N LEU A 19 29.34 21.77 41.84
CA LEU A 19 28.13 21.00 42.15
C LEU A 19 26.92 21.91 42.31
N GLY A 20 27.11 23.11 42.88
CA GLY A 20 26.08 24.14 42.97
C GLY A 20 25.64 24.64 41.60
N GLN A 21 26.59 24.95 40.71
CA GLN A 21 26.30 25.39 39.34
C GLN A 21 25.61 24.29 38.52
N MET A 22 26.10 23.05 38.57
CA MET A 22 25.46 21.92 37.89
C MET A 22 24.04 21.70 38.39
N ARG A 23 23.83 21.74 39.72
CA ARG A 23 22.48 21.63 40.29
C ARG A 23 21.59 22.77 39.82
N GLY A 24 22.10 24.00 39.80
CA GLY A 24 21.37 25.17 39.31
C GLY A 24 20.92 25.02 37.87
N LEU A 25 21.81 24.52 36.99
CA LEU A 25 21.49 24.23 35.60
C LEU A 25 20.46 23.10 35.48
N LEU A 26 20.62 21.99 36.19
CA LEU A 26 19.63 20.89 36.16
C LEU A 26 18.24 21.31 36.67
N GLN A 27 18.16 22.26 37.60
CA GLN A 27 16.88 22.69 38.16
C GLN A 27 16.19 23.76 37.31
N ASN A 28 16.96 24.71 36.76
CA ASN A 28 16.40 25.91 36.14
C ASN A 28 16.57 25.96 34.62
N ASP A 29 17.58 25.28 34.08
CA ASP A 29 17.94 25.31 32.66
C ASP A 29 18.40 23.92 32.17
N HIS A 30 17.57 22.91 32.45
CA HIS A 30 17.91 21.51 32.17
C HIS A 30 18.03 21.23 30.66
N GLN A 31 17.44 22.07 29.81
CA GLN A 31 17.52 22.00 28.35
C GLN A 31 18.91 22.35 27.79
N ALA A 32 19.76 23.05 28.56
CA ALA A 32 21.14 23.32 28.16
C ALA A 32 22.06 22.09 28.29
N LEU A 33 21.64 21.06 29.05
CA LEU A 33 22.43 19.86 29.33
C LEU A 33 21.82 18.60 28.71
N LEU A 34 20.49 18.52 28.69
CA LEU A 34 19.76 17.41 28.13
C LEU A 34 19.30 17.76 26.71
N PRO A 35 19.34 16.81 25.76
CA PRO A 35 18.62 16.96 24.50
C PRO A 35 17.17 17.41 24.76
N ASP A 36 16.59 18.17 23.82
CA ASP A 36 15.21 18.63 23.92
C ASP A 36 14.23 17.44 23.76
N TYR A 37 14.07 16.68 24.84
CA TYR A 37 13.20 15.51 24.91
C TYR A 37 11.73 15.91 24.74
N ALA A 38 11.36 17.20 24.91
CA ALA A 38 10.01 17.67 24.64
C ALA A 38 9.65 17.57 23.15
N ARG A 39 10.63 17.54 22.24
CA ARG A 39 10.41 17.33 20.81
C ARG A 39 10.22 15.88 20.40
N ILE A 40 10.56 14.93 21.27
CA ILE A 40 10.50 13.51 20.91
C ILE A 40 9.06 13.01 20.86
N GLN A 41 8.19 13.48 21.77
CA GLN A 41 6.78 13.07 21.78
C GLN A 41 6.03 13.46 20.49
N PRO A 42 6.02 14.73 20.03
CA PRO A 42 5.33 15.07 18.78
C PRO A 42 5.94 14.37 17.56
N LEU A 43 7.25 14.08 17.58
CA LEU A 43 7.89 13.31 16.52
C LEU A 43 7.45 11.83 16.53
N SER A 44 7.27 11.24 17.72
CA SER A 44 6.73 9.89 17.88
C SER A 44 5.29 9.79 17.40
N GLU A 45 4.46 10.78 17.69
CA GLU A 45 3.07 10.86 17.22
C GLU A 45 3.02 11.00 15.68
N ALA A 46 3.84 11.90 15.11
CA ALA A 46 3.93 12.05 13.65
C ALA A 46 4.41 10.76 12.94
N LEU A 47 5.31 10.00 13.57
CA LEU A 47 5.74 8.69 13.05
C LEU A 47 4.63 7.63 13.11
N ASP A 48 3.84 7.61 14.18
CA ASP A 48 2.69 6.70 14.32
C ASP A 48 1.62 7.00 13.27
N ASP A 49 1.34 8.28 13.03
CA ASP A 49 0.39 8.71 12.00
C ASP A 49 0.90 8.39 10.59
N LEU A 50 2.19 8.62 10.30
CA LEU A 50 2.79 8.22 9.02
C LEU A 50 2.68 6.70 8.79
N TYR A 51 2.86 5.91 9.84
CA TYR A 51 2.72 4.45 9.76
C TYR A 51 1.28 4.03 9.43
N LYS A 52 0.27 4.71 10.00
CA LYS A 52 -1.14 4.47 9.67
C LYS A 52 -1.43 4.83 8.21
N GLU A 53 -0.98 6.01 7.76
CA GLU A 53 -1.17 6.46 6.38
C GLU A 53 -0.50 5.52 5.38
N PHE A 54 0.70 5.05 5.68
CA PHE A 54 1.41 4.08 4.84
C PHE A 54 0.63 2.76 4.72
N ASN A 55 0.08 2.26 5.82
CA ASN A 55 -0.74 1.05 5.79
C ASN A 55 -2.06 1.25 5.05
N ALA A 56 -2.69 2.42 5.18
CA ALA A 56 -3.88 2.77 4.40
C ALA A 56 -3.56 2.82 2.90
N LEU A 57 -2.42 3.40 2.52
CA LEU A 57 -1.95 3.42 1.14
C LEU A 57 -1.69 2.00 0.61
N LYS A 58 -1.08 1.13 1.42
CA LYS A 58 -0.84 -0.27 1.09
C LYS A 58 -2.16 -1.02 0.85
N ALA A 59 -3.16 -0.81 1.71
CA ALA A 59 -4.48 -1.40 1.53
C ALA A 59 -5.12 -0.93 0.22
N HIS A 60 -5.06 0.38 -0.06
CA HIS A 60 -5.62 0.95 -1.29
C HIS A 60 -4.93 0.43 -2.56
N LEU A 61 -3.61 0.20 -2.52
CA LEU A 61 -2.87 -0.46 -3.61
C LEU A 61 -3.30 -1.93 -3.79
N GLY A 62 -3.57 -2.63 -2.69
CA GLY A 62 -4.14 -3.99 -2.72
C GLY A 62 -5.49 -4.00 -3.44
N ASP A 63 -6.42 -3.15 -3.01
CA ASP A 63 -7.75 -3.00 -3.61
C ASP A 63 -7.67 -2.63 -5.09
N LEU A 64 -6.73 -1.75 -5.46
CA LEU A 64 -6.56 -1.32 -6.84
C LEU A 64 -6.02 -2.47 -7.70
N THR A 65 -5.10 -3.27 -7.18
CA THR A 65 -4.56 -4.45 -7.86
C THR A 65 -5.67 -5.48 -8.10
N GLU A 66 -6.50 -5.75 -7.10
CA GLU A 66 -7.65 -6.67 -7.23
C GLU A 66 -8.65 -6.19 -8.30
N LYS A 67 -8.95 -4.89 -8.32
CA LYS A 67 -9.80 -4.28 -9.36
C LYS A 67 -9.19 -4.44 -10.75
N PHE A 68 -7.88 -4.25 -10.92
CA PHE A 68 -7.22 -4.46 -12.21
C PHE A 68 -7.30 -5.93 -12.65
N SER A 69 -7.07 -6.89 -11.76
CA SER A 69 -7.20 -8.31 -12.09
C SER A 69 -8.64 -8.71 -12.48
N ALA A 70 -9.64 -8.14 -11.81
CA ALA A 70 -11.04 -8.36 -12.18
C ALA A 70 -11.36 -7.78 -13.57
N ILE A 71 -10.84 -6.59 -13.90
CA ILE A 71 -11.00 -5.96 -15.21
C ILE A 71 -10.30 -6.79 -16.31
N GLU A 72 -9.09 -7.28 -16.06
CA GLU A 72 -8.38 -8.16 -17.00
C GLU A 72 -9.20 -9.42 -17.30
N THR A 73 -9.74 -10.06 -16.27
CA THR A 73 -10.59 -11.24 -16.40
C THR A 73 -11.85 -10.95 -17.23
N PHE A 74 -12.53 -9.82 -16.96
CA PHE A 74 -13.71 -9.40 -17.72
C PHE A 74 -13.38 -9.16 -19.20
N ILE A 75 -12.24 -8.53 -19.49
CA ILE A 75 -11.80 -8.30 -20.88
C ILE A 75 -11.56 -9.62 -21.60
N ASP A 76 -10.96 -10.60 -20.92
CA ASP A 76 -10.71 -11.92 -21.50
C ASP A 76 -12.01 -12.70 -21.74
N GLU A 77 -12.99 -12.62 -20.83
CA GLU A 77 -14.34 -13.19 -21.03
C GLU A 77 -15.05 -12.56 -22.24
N VAL A 78 -15.07 -11.23 -22.35
CA VAL A 78 -15.70 -10.53 -23.49
C VAL A 78 -15.01 -10.88 -24.81
N LYS A 79 -13.68 -11.02 -24.82
CA LYS A 79 -12.95 -11.47 -26.01
C LYS A 79 -13.29 -12.92 -26.37
N ALA A 80 -13.38 -13.81 -25.38
CA ALA A 80 -13.76 -15.19 -25.58
C ALA A 80 -15.18 -15.32 -26.16
N ASP A 81 -16.15 -14.58 -25.61
CA ASP A 81 -17.52 -14.53 -26.14
C ASP A 81 -17.58 -14.01 -27.58
N ARG A 82 -16.79 -12.97 -27.89
CA ARG A 82 -16.70 -12.45 -29.26
C ARG A 82 -16.09 -13.47 -30.23
N ALA A 83 -15.09 -14.23 -29.79
CA ALA A 83 -14.50 -15.30 -30.58
C ALA A 83 -15.49 -16.45 -30.80
N ASN A 84 -16.25 -16.82 -29.77
CA ASN A 84 -17.29 -17.84 -29.85
C ASN A 84 -18.45 -17.43 -30.79
N ALA A 85 -18.86 -16.17 -30.73
CA ALA A 85 -19.86 -15.61 -31.63
C ALA A 85 -19.37 -15.57 -33.10
N ALA A 86 -18.07 -15.37 -33.32
CA ALA A 86 -17.45 -15.44 -34.64
C ALA A 86 -17.24 -16.89 -35.16
N GLN A 87 -17.25 -17.88 -34.26
CA GLN A 87 -17.18 -19.31 -34.60
C GLN A 87 -18.55 -19.98 -34.74
N ALA A 88 -19.65 -19.23 -34.55
CA ALA A 88 -20.99 -19.75 -34.81
C ALA A 88 -21.09 -20.23 -36.28
N PRO A 89 -21.51 -21.49 -36.53
CA PRO A 89 -21.60 -22.02 -37.87
C PRO A 89 -22.56 -21.16 -38.70
N PRO A 90 -22.30 -20.94 -40.01
CA PRO A 90 -23.18 -20.15 -40.85
C PRO A 90 -24.60 -20.75 -40.81
N PRO A 91 -25.66 -19.91 -40.84
CA PRO A 91 -27.03 -20.41 -40.84
C PRO A 91 -27.21 -21.33 -42.05
N VAL A 92 -27.45 -22.61 -41.78
CA VAL A 92 -27.64 -23.63 -42.81
C VAL A 92 -28.95 -23.29 -43.53
N PRO A 93 -28.95 -23.07 -44.86
CA PRO A 93 -30.19 -22.81 -45.58
C PRO A 93 -31.13 -24.02 -45.46
N PRO A 94 -32.46 -23.80 -45.35
CA PRO A 94 -33.40 -24.90 -45.18
C PRO A 94 -33.40 -25.79 -46.43
N VAL A 95 -32.93 -27.03 -46.27
CA VAL A 95 -32.92 -28.03 -47.34
C VAL A 95 -34.35 -28.46 -47.66
N PRO A 96 -34.83 -28.36 -48.91
CA PRO A 96 -36.16 -28.85 -49.27
C PRO A 96 -36.18 -30.38 -49.18
N ARG A 97 -37.08 -30.89 -48.35
CA ARG A 97 -37.35 -32.32 -48.15
C ARG A 97 -37.83 -32.92 -49.49
N GLN A 98 -36.99 -33.68 -50.17
CA GLN A 98 -37.38 -34.41 -51.38
C GLN A 98 -38.42 -35.49 -51.02
N THR A 99 -39.69 -35.18 -51.20
CA THR A 99 -40.77 -36.18 -51.28
C THR A 99 -40.67 -36.91 -52.60
N GLY A 100 -40.28 -38.19 -52.54
CA GLY A 100 -40.23 -39.08 -53.67
C GLY A 100 -41.56 -39.15 -54.41
N ARG A 101 -41.50 -39.07 -55.74
CA ARG A 101 -42.63 -39.34 -56.62
C ARG A 101 -42.24 -40.45 -57.59
N ARG A 102 -42.70 -41.66 -57.27
CA ARG A 102 -42.75 -42.82 -58.17
C ARG A 102 -43.36 -42.39 -59.51
N LEU A 103 -42.61 -42.52 -60.60
CA LEU A 103 -43.17 -42.44 -61.95
C LEU A 103 -43.42 -43.86 -62.47
N ILE A 104 -44.70 -44.15 -62.65
CA ILE A 104 -45.23 -45.42 -63.13
C ILE A 104 -45.20 -45.38 -64.66
N LYS A 105 -44.53 -46.38 -65.21
CA LYS A 105 -44.43 -46.83 -66.61
C LYS A 105 -45.74 -46.74 -67.40
N LYS A 106 -45.70 -46.21 -68.64
CA LYS A 106 -46.57 -46.65 -69.75
C LYS A 106 -45.87 -46.53 -71.12
N LYS A 107 -45.84 -47.66 -71.85
CA LYS A 107 -45.60 -47.77 -73.31
C LYS A 107 -46.83 -47.21 -74.06
N PRO A 108 -46.69 -46.80 -75.33
CA PRO A 108 -47.33 -47.60 -76.38
C PRO A 108 -46.54 -47.72 -77.70
N THR A 109 -46.91 -48.77 -78.42
CA THR A 109 -46.63 -49.14 -79.81
C THR A 109 -47.27 -48.20 -80.83
N SER A 110 -46.57 -47.95 -81.94
CA SER A 110 -47.04 -48.32 -83.29
C SER A 110 -45.87 -48.49 -84.23
#